data_AF-J3AI08-F1
#
_entry.id   AF-J3AI08-F1
#
_cell.length_a   1.000
_cell.length_b   1.000
_cell.length_c   1.000
_cell.angle_alpha   90.00
_cell.angle_beta   90.00
_cell.angle_gamma   90.00
#
_symmetry.space_group_name_H-M   'P 1'
#
loop_
_entity.id
_entity.type
_entity.pdbx_description
1 polymer ?
#
loop_
_entity_poly.entity_id
_entity_poly.type
_entity_poly.pdbx_seq_one_letter_code
_entity_poly.pdbx_strand_id
1 'polypeptide(L)'
;MSESNHHWKTVLQRGVAALDFQITSPPNASPTMIAEPAPQKRALPVMVFHAVAAAAVVDSWVAGGEGEVLIDRPAILARQRLLSAKAAEPPGSTPSPFSTGYATAYKLELARLVWLAIIDHPSRRLEALAAVYAPPEPRVKLV
;
A
#
# COMPACT_ATOMS: atom_id res chain seq x y z
N MET A 1 13.69 -13.14 -19.43
CA MET A 1 13.57 -12.28 -18.22
C MET A 1 14.83 -12.50 -17.40
N SER A 2 15.57 -11.44 -17.05
CA SER A 2 16.83 -11.55 -16.29
C SER A 2 16.59 -11.87 -14.80
N GLU A 3 17.60 -12.44 -14.13
CA GLU A 3 17.57 -12.74 -12.69
C GLU A 3 17.32 -11.49 -11.83
N SER A 4 17.82 -10.33 -12.27
CA SER A 4 17.58 -9.03 -11.64
C SER A 4 16.08 -8.68 -11.61
N ASN A 5 15.35 -8.90 -12.71
CA ASN A 5 13.90 -8.64 -12.73
C ASN A 5 13.13 -9.60 -11.81
N HIS A 6 13.60 -10.84 -11.66
CA HIS A 6 13.00 -11.79 -10.73
C HIS A 6 13.20 -11.35 -9.27
N HIS A 7 14.41 -10.88 -8.93
CA HIS A 7 14.71 -10.35 -7.59
C HIS A 7 13.76 -9.23 -7.18
N TRP A 8 13.61 -8.20 -8.03
CA TRP A 8 12.74 -7.05 -7.72
C TRP A 8 11.27 -7.44 -7.64
N LYS A 9 10.81 -8.34 -8.52
CA LYS A 9 9.46 -8.89 -8.43
C LYS A 9 9.21 -9.52 -7.06
N THR A 10 10.13 -10.34 -6.55
CA THR A 10 10.01 -10.97 -5.23
C THR A 10 10.03 -9.93 -4.10
N VAL A 11 10.91 -8.94 -4.17
CA VAL A 11 10.99 -7.86 -3.17
C VAL A 11 9.67 -7.08 -3.10
N LEU A 12 9.13 -6.66 -4.24
CA LEU A 12 7.89 -5.89 -4.31
C LEU A 12 6.68 -6.73 -3.88
N GLN A 13 6.60 -7.99 -4.29
CA GLN A 13 5.53 -8.90 -3.85
C GLN A 13 5.52 -9.09 -2.33
N ARG A 14 6.70 -9.27 -1.72
CA ARG A 14 6.82 -9.36 -0.25
C ARG A 14 6.48 -8.04 0.43
N GLY A 15 6.88 -6.91 -0.16
CA GLY A 15 6.56 -5.58 0.32
C GLY A 15 5.05 -5.33 0.37
N VAL A 16 4.35 -5.47 -0.76
CA VAL A 16 2.89 -5.25 -0.77
C VAL A 16 2.12 -6.29 0.05
N ALA A 17 2.64 -7.51 0.19
CA ALA A 17 2.03 -8.50 1.08
C ALA A 17 2.06 -8.06 2.55
N ALA A 18 3.13 -7.38 2.97
CA ALA A 18 3.32 -6.84 4.31
C ALA A 18 2.67 -5.46 4.55
N LEU A 19 1.87 -4.96 3.60
CA LEU A 19 1.06 -3.76 3.74
C LEU A 19 -0.30 -4.10 4.37
N ASP A 20 -0.85 -3.22 5.19
CA ASP A 20 -2.24 -3.23 5.63
C ASP A 20 -2.95 -1.95 5.17
N PHE A 21 -4.28 -1.97 5.17
CA PHE A 21 -5.12 -0.84 4.78
C PHE A 21 -6.09 -0.51 5.91
N GLN A 22 -5.83 0.61 6.59
CA GLN A 22 -6.70 1.12 7.64
C GLN A 22 -7.75 2.03 7.05
N ILE A 23 -8.98 1.91 7.54
CA ILE A 23 -10.04 2.89 7.26
C ILE A 23 -10.25 3.77 8.47
N THR A 24 -10.43 5.06 8.20
CA THR A 24 -10.87 6.01 9.19
C THR A 24 -12.13 6.69 8.67
N SER A 25 -13.21 6.57 9.44
CA SER A 25 -14.53 7.10 9.13
C SER A 25 -14.91 8.12 10.21
N PRO A 26 -14.44 9.37 10.12
CA PRO A 26 -14.83 10.41 11.06
C PRO A 26 -16.36 10.62 11.01
N PRO A 27 -16.98 11.04 12.13
CA PRO A 27 -18.39 11.45 12.10
C PRO A 27 -18.57 12.56 11.07
N ASN A 28 -19.55 12.41 10.17
CA ASN A 28 -19.91 13.36 9.12
C ASN A 28 -18.87 13.58 8.01
N ALA A 29 -17.92 12.66 7.81
CA ALA A 29 -16.99 12.70 6.69
C ALA A 29 -17.03 11.41 5.87
N SER A 30 -16.64 11.50 4.59
CA SER A 30 -16.44 10.32 3.75
C SER A 30 -15.34 9.43 4.35
N PRO A 31 -15.48 8.10 4.29
CA PRO A 31 -14.45 7.20 4.78
C PRO A 31 -13.16 7.41 4.00
N THR A 32 -12.05 7.46 4.73
CA THR A 32 -10.71 7.57 4.16
C THR A 32 -9.95 6.28 4.44
N MET A 33 -9.02 5.94 3.55
CA MET A 33 -8.16 4.78 3.70
C MET A 33 -6.71 5.22 3.65
N ILE A 34 -5.87 4.58 4.47
CA ILE A 34 -4.42 4.79 4.50
C ILE A 34 -3.75 3.42 4.42
N ALA A 35 -2.77 3.29 3.53
CA ALA A 35 -1.85 2.18 3.51
C ALA A 35 -0.73 2.35 4.57
N GLU A 36 -0.44 1.29 5.32
CA GLU A 36 0.63 1.29 6.32
C GLU A 36 1.32 -0.09 6.41
N PRO A 37 2.54 -0.18 6.96
CA PRO A 37 3.14 -1.46 7.30
C PRO A 37 2.26 -2.26 8.26
N ALA A 38 1.88 -3.47 7.87
CA ALA A 38 1.16 -4.38 8.76
C ALA A 38 2.05 -4.73 9.97
N PRO A 39 1.49 -4.97 11.17
CA PRO A 39 2.25 -5.44 12.32
C PRO A 39 3.05 -6.71 12.01
N GLN A 40 4.37 -6.66 12.20
CA GLN A 40 5.26 -7.77 11.86
C GLN A 40 5.69 -8.54 13.12
N LYS A 41 5.59 -9.87 13.08
CA LYS A 41 6.13 -10.75 14.15
C LYS A 41 7.66 -10.82 14.15
N ARG A 42 8.28 -10.51 13.02
CA ARG A 42 9.74 -10.53 12.81
C ARG A 42 10.14 -9.32 11.99
N ALA A 43 11.35 -8.80 12.22
CA ALA A 43 11.89 -7.73 11.41
C ALA A 43 11.92 -8.14 9.93
N LEU A 44 11.42 -7.26 9.06
CA LEU A 44 11.52 -7.46 7.62
C LEU A 44 12.95 -7.18 7.16
N PRO A 45 13.45 -7.87 6.13
CA PRO A 45 14.68 -7.46 5.46
C PRO A 45 14.54 -6.01 4.98
N VAL A 46 15.62 -5.22 5.07
CA VAL A 46 15.60 -3.78 4.77
C VAL A 46 14.97 -3.45 3.42
N MET A 47 15.29 -4.21 2.37
CA MET A 47 14.73 -4.01 1.03
C MET A 47 13.23 -4.28 0.96
N VAL A 48 12.74 -5.24 1.74
CA VAL A 48 11.30 -5.53 1.83
C VAL A 48 10.60 -4.40 2.60
N PHE A 49 11.20 -3.91 3.67
CA PHE A 49 10.68 -2.74 4.38
C PHE A 49 10.61 -1.50 3.48
N HIS A 50 11.65 -1.21 2.70
CA HIS A 50 11.62 -0.14 1.71
C HIS A 50 10.49 -0.33 0.68
N ALA A 51 10.22 -1.57 0.26
CA ALA A 51 9.09 -1.87 -0.62
C ALA A 51 7.71 -1.64 0.05
N VAL A 52 7.58 -1.92 1.35
CA VAL A 52 6.36 -1.58 2.10
C VAL A 52 6.17 -0.05 2.14
N ALA A 53 7.22 0.68 2.53
CA ALA A 53 7.21 2.14 2.65
C ALA A 53 6.91 2.81 1.30
N ALA A 54 7.57 2.37 0.22
CA ALA A 54 7.31 2.86 -1.12
C ALA A 54 5.88 2.57 -1.58
N ALA A 55 5.33 1.40 -1.26
CA ALA A 55 3.93 1.09 -1.58
C ALA A 55 2.93 1.98 -0.83
N ALA A 56 3.23 2.36 0.42
CA ALA A 56 2.41 3.32 1.17
C ALA A 56 2.49 4.74 0.59
N VAL A 57 3.67 5.19 0.15
CA VAL A 57 3.83 6.45 -0.59
C VAL A 57 3.03 6.42 -1.89
N VAL A 58 3.12 5.33 -2.66
CA VAL A 58 2.35 5.17 -3.90
C VAL A 58 0.84 5.12 -3.65
N ASP A 59 0.35 4.53 -2.54
CA ASP A 59 -1.07 4.64 -2.16
C ASP A 59 -1.51 6.10 -1.99
N SER A 60 -0.65 6.95 -1.40
CA SER A 60 -0.94 8.38 -1.27
C SER A 60 -1.06 9.08 -2.63
N TRP A 61 -0.26 8.67 -3.62
CA TRP A 61 -0.38 9.16 -4.99
C TRP A 61 -1.68 8.71 -5.65
N VAL A 62 -2.09 7.45 -5.46
CA VAL A 62 -3.38 6.95 -5.99
C VAL A 62 -4.55 7.68 -5.32
N ALA A 63 -4.43 7.99 -4.03
CA ALA A 63 -5.45 8.73 -3.27
C ALA A 63 -5.57 10.20 -3.73
N GLY A 64 -4.45 10.87 -3.94
CA GLY A 64 -4.39 12.29 -4.32
C GLY A 64 -4.50 12.54 -5.83
N GLY A 65 -4.25 11.54 -6.67
CA GLY A 65 -4.20 11.68 -8.13
C GLY A 65 -2.91 12.33 -8.65
N GLU A 66 -1.93 12.56 -7.78
CA GLU A 66 -0.65 13.21 -8.10
C GLU A 66 0.52 12.33 -7.64
N GLY A 67 1.54 12.16 -8.48
CA GLY A 67 2.70 11.32 -8.17
C GLY A 67 3.74 11.31 -9.29
N GLU A 68 4.82 10.57 -9.08
CA GLU A 68 5.94 10.50 -10.05
C GLU A 68 5.64 9.59 -11.26
N VAL A 69 4.55 8.82 -11.21
CA VAL A 69 4.11 7.93 -12.28
C VAL A 69 2.66 8.20 -12.66
N LEU A 70 2.30 7.88 -13.90
CA LEU A 70 0.91 7.96 -14.35
C LEU A 70 0.02 6.99 -13.56
N ILE A 71 -0.91 7.53 -12.78
CA ILE A 71 -1.93 6.73 -12.09
C ILE A 71 -3.07 6.45 -13.06
N ASP A 72 -3.22 5.19 -13.44
CA ASP A 72 -4.27 4.78 -14.35
C ASP A 72 -5.59 4.44 -13.64
N ARG A 73 -6.67 4.43 -14.43
CA ARG A 73 -8.02 4.14 -13.94
C ARG A 73 -8.15 2.80 -13.18
N PRO A 74 -7.50 1.69 -13.60
CA PRO A 74 -7.52 0.44 -12.85
C PRO A 74 -7.06 0.58 -11.39
N ALA A 75 -5.94 1.27 -11.13
CA ALA A 75 -5.44 1.47 -9.77
C ALA A 75 -6.43 2.25 -8.90
N ILE A 76 -7.01 3.33 -9.45
CA ILE A 76 -8.03 4.15 -8.78
C ILE A 76 -9.25 3.29 -8.41
N LEU A 77 -9.77 2.51 -9.37
CA LEU A 77 -10.94 1.67 -9.15
C LEU A 77 -10.67 0.54 -8.15
N ALA A 78 -9.47 -0.05 -8.16
CA ALA A 78 -9.08 -1.06 -7.19
C ALA A 78 -9.06 -0.49 -5.77
N ARG A 79 -8.49 0.71 -5.60
CA ARG A 79 -8.49 1.44 -4.32
C ARG A 79 -9.90 1.74 -3.83
N GLN A 80 -10.76 2.27 -4.72
CA GLN A 80 -12.15 2.61 -4.40
C GLN A 80 -12.96 1.39 -3.98
N ARG A 81 -12.80 0.26 -4.68
CA ARG A 81 -13.49 -1.00 -4.32
C ARG A 81 -13.09 -1.50 -2.94
N LEU A 82 -11.79 -1.47 -2.63
CA LEU A 82 -11.29 -1.83 -1.31
C LEU A 82 -11.84 -0.89 -0.22
N LEU A 83 -11.79 0.42 -0.47
CA LEU A 83 -12.30 1.42 0.46
C LEU A 83 -13.79 1.20 0.76
N SER A 84 -14.62 1.03 -0.27
CA SER A 84 -16.05 0.78 -0.11
C SER A 84 -16.33 -0.53 0.61
N ALA A 85 -15.58 -1.60 0.30
CA ALA A 85 -15.77 -2.90 0.93
C ALA A 85 -15.45 -2.85 2.43
N LYS A 86 -14.30 -2.27 2.81
CA LYS A 86 -13.91 -2.11 4.21
C LYS A 86 -14.81 -1.12 4.96
N ALA A 87 -15.34 -0.08 4.30
CA ALA A 87 -16.24 0.88 4.94
C ALA A 87 -17.63 0.28 5.24
N ALA A 88 -18.03 -0.77 4.52
CA ALA A 88 -19.26 -1.51 4.77
C ALA A 88 -19.13 -2.56 5.89
N GLU A 89 -17.91 -2.83 6.38
CA GLU A 89 -17.69 -3.78 7.46
C GLU A 89 -18.07 -3.18 8.81
N PRO A 90 -18.81 -3.90 9.67
CA PRO A 90 -19.09 -3.45 11.03
C PRO A 90 -17.77 -3.21 11.81
N PRO A 91 -17.69 -2.18 12.66
CA PRO A 91 -16.50 -1.94 13.48
C PRO A 91 -16.13 -3.16 14.33
N GLY A 92 -14.85 -3.53 14.34
CA GLY A 92 -14.34 -4.68 15.10
C GLY A 92 -14.66 -6.05 14.51
N SER A 93 -15.31 -6.11 13.34
CA SER A 93 -15.54 -7.37 12.64
C SER A 93 -14.27 -7.91 11.98
N THR A 94 -14.21 -9.23 11.81
CA THR A 94 -13.15 -9.87 11.01
C THR A 94 -13.30 -9.47 9.54
N PRO A 95 -12.20 -9.21 8.81
CA PRO A 95 -12.28 -8.85 7.39
C PRO A 95 -13.06 -9.88 6.58
N SER A 96 -13.98 -9.40 5.75
CA SER A 96 -14.75 -10.25 4.86
C SER A 96 -13.88 -10.83 3.74
N PRO A 97 -14.32 -11.95 3.10
CA PRO A 97 -13.65 -12.46 1.91
C PRO A 97 -13.58 -11.43 0.76
N PHE A 98 -14.59 -10.57 0.65
CA PHE A 98 -14.62 -9.49 -0.35
C PHE A 98 -13.51 -8.46 -0.10
N SER A 99 -13.41 -7.92 1.11
CA SER A 99 -12.34 -6.98 1.47
C SER A 99 -10.96 -7.60 1.32
N THR A 100 -10.81 -8.88 1.64
CA THR A 100 -9.57 -9.64 1.43
C THR A 100 -9.20 -9.74 -0.05
N GLY A 101 -10.18 -10.07 -0.91
CA GLY A 101 -10.00 -10.13 -2.36
C GLY A 101 -9.65 -8.79 -2.97
N TYR A 102 -10.36 -7.72 -2.60
CA TYR A 102 -10.06 -6.37 -3.06
C TYR A 102 -8.70 -5.86 -2.56
N ALA A 103 -8.31 -6.19 -1.32
CA ALA A 103 -7.00 -5.84 -0.80
C ALA A 103 -5.88 -6.52 -1.59
N THR A 104 -6.07 -7.80 -1.94
CA THR A 104 -5.11 -8.54 -2.77
C THR A 104 -4.99 -7.92 -4.16
N ALA A 105 -6.12 -7.60 -4.81
CA ALA A 105 -6.12 -6.95 -6.12
C ALA A 105 -5.42 -5.58 -6.08
N TYR A 106 -5.69 -4.78 -5.04
CA TYR A 106 -5.08 -3.46 -4.93
C TYR A 106 -3.58 -3.53 -4.61
N LYS A 107 -3.14 -4.49 -3.79
CA LYS A 107 -1.71 -4.77 -3.56
C LYS A 107 -0.95 -5.08 -4.86
N LEU A 108 -1.59 -5.77 -5.81
CA LEU A 108 -0.98 -6.03 -7.12
C LEU A 108 -0.81 -4.75 -7.94
N GLU A 109 -1.80 -3.85 -7.91
CA GLU A 109 -1.69 -2.54 -8.55
C GLU A 109 -0.59 -1.69 -7.93
N LEU A 110 -0.49 -1.67 -6.59
CA LEU A 110 0.60 -0.97 -5.89
C LEU A 110 1.96 -1.54 -6.27
N ALA A 111 2.12 -2.87 -6.36
CA ALA A 111 3.39 -3.47 -6.78
C ALA A 111 3.78 -3.06 -8.21
N ARG A 112 2.80 -2.98 -9.12
CA ARG A 112 3.01 -2.51 -10.49
C ARG A 112 3.42 -1.04 -10.53
N LEU A 113 2.74 -0.17 -9.79
CA LEU A 113 3.04 1.26 -9.75
C LEU A 113 4.40 1.54 -9.10
N VAL A 114 4.74 0.84 -8.01
CA VAL A 114 6.08 0.92 -7.42
C VAL A 114 7.14 0.47 -8.43
N TRP A 115 6.90 -0.64 -9.15
CA TRP A 115 7.83 -1.08 -10.19
C TRP A 115 8.07 0.00 -11.25
N LEU A 116 7.01 0.63 -11.76
CA LEU A 116 7.11 1.72 -12.72
C LEU A 116 7.91 2.92 -12.17
N ALA A 117 7.75 3.23 -10.88
CA ALA A 117 8.45 4.35 -10.25
C ALA A 117 9.96 4.11 -10.06
N ILE A 118 10.39 2.84 -10.01
CA ILE A 118 11.78 2.47 -9.70
C ILE A 118 12.53 1.85 -10.87
N ILE A 119 11.87 1.50 -11.99
CA ILE A 119 12.42 0.63 -13.04
C ILE A 119 13.79 1.07 -13.58
N ASP A 120 14.04 2.37 -13.68
CA ASP A 120 15.29 2.91 -14.21
C ASP A 120 16.49 2.69 -13.27
N HIS A 121 16.25 2.78 -11.95
CA HIS A 121 17.28 2.58 -10.91
C HIS A 121 16.68 1.93 -9.65
N PRO A 122 16.36 0.62 -9.69
CA PRO A 122 15.50 -0.02 -8.70
C PRO A 122 15.91 0.19 -7.24
N SER A 123 17.17 -0.08 -6.89
CA SER A 123 17.65 0.07 -5.50
C SER A 123 17.56 1.51 -5.00
N ARG A 124 18.14 2.44 -5.77
CA ARG A 124 18.25 3.86 -5.38
C ARG A 124 16.89 4.53 -5.30
N ARG A 125 16.01 4.25 -6.27
CA ARG A 125 14.66 4.83 -6.33
C ARG A 125 13.77 4.26 -5.25
N LEU A 126 13.87 2.96 -4.95
CA LEU A 126 13.13 2.35 -3.87
C LEU A 126 13.54 2.94 -2.50
N GLU A 127 14.84 3.12 -2.27
CA GLU A 127 15.35 3.78 -1.07
C GLU A 127 14.88 5.23 -0.97
N ALA A 128 14.91 6.00 -2.07
CA ALA A 128 14.42 7.37 -2.09
C ALA A 128 12.93 7.48 -1.75
N LEU A 129 12.09 6.60 -2.31
CA LEU A 129 10.66 6.54 -1.97
C LEU A 129 10.44 6.13 -0.52
N ALA A 130 11.25 5.19 0.01
CA ALA A 130 11.17 4.80 1.40
C ALA A 130 11.59 5.93 2.36
N ALA A 131 12.54 6.78 1.95
CA ALA A 131 13.03 7.89 2.78
C ALA A 131 12.01 9.02 2.96
N VAL A 132 11.10 9.21 1.99
CA VAL A 132 10.00 10.20 2.09
C VAL A 132 8.77 9.66 2.79
N TYR A 133 8.72 8.35 3.08
CA TYR A 133 7.63 7.74 3.82
C TYR A 133 7.64 8.24 5.27
N ALA A 134 6.62 9.02 5.63
CA ALA A 134 6.30 9.35 7.00
C ALA A 134 5.18 8.42 7.48
N PRO A 135 5.43 7.55 8.48
CA PRO A 135 4.36 6.74 9.04
C PRO A 135 3.28 7.64 9.64
N PRO A 136 1.99 7.28 9.50
CA PRO A 136 0.93 8.02 10.16
C PRO A 136 1.18 8.05 11.67
N GLU A 137 0.95 9.21 12.30
CA GLU A 137 1.13 9.36 13.76
C GLU A 137 0.35 8.26 14.51
N PRO A 138 0.93 7.68 15.58
CA PRO A 138 0.22 6.71 16.39
C PRO A 138 -1.02 7.39 17.00
N ARG A 139 -2.20 7.03 16.49
CA ARG A 139 -3.46 7.49 17.08
C ARG A 139 -3.60 6.78 18.43
N VAL A 140 -3.35 7.52 19.50
CA VAL A 140 -3.63 7.07 20.87
C VAL A 140 -5.06 6.54 20.89
N LYS A 141 -5.22 5.24 21.17
CA LYS A 141 -6.53 4.69 21.50
C LYS A 141 -6.97 5.37 22.79
N LEU A 142 -7.86 6.34 22.71
CA LEU A 142 -8.64 6.74 23.88
C LEU A 142 -9.50 5.53 24.24
N VAL A 143 -9.12 4.92 25.36
CA VAL A 143 -9.84 3.82 26.03
C VAL A 143 -11.11 4.39 26.66
#